data_AF-E6QS94-F1
#
_entry.id   AF-E6QS94-F1
#
_cell.length_a   1.000
_cell.length_b   1.000
_cell.length_c   1.000
_cell.angle_alpha   90.00
_cell.angle_beta   90.00
_cell.angle_gamma   90.00
#
_symmetry.space_group_name_H-M   'P 1'
#
loop_
_entity.id
_entity.type
_entity.pdbx_description
1 polymer ?
#
loop_
_entity_poly.entity_id
_entity_poly.type
_entity_poly.pdbx_seq_one_letter_code
_entity_poly.pdbx_strand_id
1 'polypeptide(L)'
;MSILTVTTRGQVTFRKDVLQHLGIKPGEKIELSLLPDGRGLLKAVQLTGTIDGFIGLLAGRTKKAATIEEINEAIGQGWAGKK
;
A
#
# COMPACT_ATOMS: atom_id res chain seq x y z
N MET A 1 20.27 -6.30 -12.61
CA MET A 1 20.95 -5.00 -12.37
C MET A 1 20.60 -4.09 -13.54
N SER A 2 20.01 -2.93 -13.27
CA SER A 2 19.68 -1.93 -14.30
C SER A 2 20.51 -0.67 -14.05
N ILE A 3 21.10 -0.12 -15.11
CA ILE A 3 21.80 1.17 -15.08
C ILE A 3 20.86 2.19 -15.69
N LEU A 4 20.63 3.29 -14.97
CA LEU A 4 19.78 4.39 -15.41
C LEU A 4 20.63 5.63 -15.65
N THR A 5 20.33 6.35 -16.73
CA THR A 5 21.03 7.59 -17.08
C THR A 5 20.31 8.78 -16.48
N VAL A 6 21.08 9.68 -15.86
CA VAL A 6 20.56 10.96 -15.38
C VAL A 6 20.30 11.86 -16.58
N THR A 7 19.08 12.36 -16.71
CA THR A 7 18.71 13.35 -17.72
C THR A 7 19.45 14.67 -17.52
N THR A 8 19.46 15.53 -18.52
CA THR A 8 20.04 16.88 -18.43
C THR A 8 19.42 17.74 -17.33
N ARG A 9 18.21 17.40 -16.88
CA ARG A 9 17.51 18.05 -15.77
C ARG A 9 17.85 17.47 -14.39
N GLY A 10 18.79 16.53 -14.31
CA GLY A 10 19.13 15.86 -13.04
C GLY A 10 18.12 14.80 -12.60
N GLN A 11 17.18 14.39 -13.45
CA GLN A 11 16.16 13.38 -13.12
C GLN A 11 16.55 12.00 -13.63
N VAL A 12 16.11 10.96 -12.92
CA VAL A 12 16.18 9.57 -13.35
C VAL A 12 14.77 9.03 -13.55
N THR A 13 14.54 8.30 -14.64
CA THR A 13 13.21 7.76 -14.97
C THR A 13 13.14 6.27 -14.66
N PHE A 14 12.19 5.87 -13.82
CA PHE A 14 11.86 4.46 -13.61
C PHE A 14 10.91 3.93 -14.67
N ARG A 15 11.26 2.77 -15.22
CA ARG A 15 10.38 2.02 -16.12
C ARG A 15 9.27 1.32 -15.33
N LYS A 16 8.21 0.90 -16.03
CA LYS A 16 7.00 0.32 -15.45
C LYS A 16 7.28 -0.91 -14.57
N ASP A 17 8.21 -1.76 -14.99
CA ASP A 17 8.67 -2.93 -14.26
C ASP A 17 9.31 -2.57 -12.90
N VAL A 18 10.13 -1.52 -12.85
CA VAL A 18 10.74 -1.03 -11.61
C VAL A 18 9.68 -0.45 -10.68
N LEU A 19 8.74 0.34 -11.21
CA LEU A 19 7.62 0.88 -10.42
C LEU A 19 6.76 -0.23 -9.83
N GLN A 20 6.46 -1.27 -10.62
CA GLN A 20 5.70 -2.43 -10.16
C GLN A 20 6.44 -3.22 -9.09
N HIS A 21 7.75 -3.41 -9.23
CA HIS A 21 8.57 -4.08 -8.23
C HIS A 21 8.58 -3.33 -6.89
N LEU A 22 8.61 -1.99 -6.94
CA LEU A 22 8.51 -1.14 -5.76
C LEU A 22 7.07 -1.00 -5.23
N GLY A 23 6.07 -1.52 -5.94
CA GLY A 23 4.66 -1.42 -5.57
C GLY A 23 4.07 -0.02 -5.71
N ILE A 24 4.66 0.85 -6.55
CA ILE A 24 4.28 2.27 -6.69
C ILE A 24 3.35 2.45 -7.88
N LYS A 25 2.24 3.16 -7.66
CA LYS A 25 1.29 3.59 -8.70
C LYS A 25 1.55 5.04 -9.15
N PRO A 26 1.12 5.43 -10.35
CA PRO A 26 1.16 6.83 -10.77
C PRO A 26 0.47 7.75 -9.76
N GLY A 27 1.16 8.81 -9.32
CA GLY A 27 0.67 9.76 -8.32
C GLY A 27 1.07 9.43 -6.88
N GLU A 28 1.61 8.25 -6.60
CA GLU A 28 2.15 7.90 -5.30
C GLU A 28 3.57 8.45 -5.09
N LYS A 29 3.97 8.57 -3.82
CA LYS A 29 5.26 9.14 -3.42
C LYS A 29 6.27 8.04 -3.10
N ILE A 30 7.54 8.35 -3.30
CA ILE A 30 8.68 7.49 -3.00
C ILE A 30 9.49 8.17 -1.88
N GLU A 31 9.91 7.40 -0.89
CA GLU A 31 10.84 7.85 0.13
C GLU A 31 12.27 7.51 -0.30
N LEU A 32 13.18 8.49 -0.22
CA LEU A 32 14.61 8.33 -0.46
C LEU A 32 15.35 8.51 0.88
N SER A 33 16.05 7.47 1.31
CA SER A 33 16.95 7.54 2.45
C SER A 33 18.39 7.48 1.96
N LEU A 34 19.21 8.46 2.33
CA LEU A 34 20.64 8.46 1.99
C LEU A 34 21.41 7.61 3.00
N LEU A 35 22.27 6.74 2.49
CA LEU A 35 23.11 5.83 3.26
C LEU A 35 24.59 6.21 3.06
N PRO A 36 25.48 5.79 3.97
CA PRO A 36 26.92 5.90 3.76
C PRO A 36 27.39 5.28 2.44
N ASP A 37 28.59 5.68 2.00
CA ASP A 37 29.22 5.21 0.77
C ASP A 37 28.51 5.63 -0.53
N GLY A 38 27.79 6.74 -0.50
CA GLY A 38 27.09 7.27 -1.68
C GLY A 38 25.90 6.42 -2.12
N ARG A 39 25.31 5.64 -1.20
CA ARG A 39 24.17 4.77 -1.47
C ARG A 39 22.86 5.48 -1.10
N GLY A 40 21.77 5.06 -1.75
CA GLY A 40 20.43 5.47 -1.41
C GLY A 40 19.49 4.27 -1.37
N LEU A 41 18.56 4.27 -0.42
CA LEU A 41 17.45 3.34 -0.37
C LEU A 41 16.18 4.03 -0.87
N LEU A 42 15.51 3.42 -1.84
CA LEU A 42 14.23 3.85 -2.36
C LEU A 42 13.15 2.86 -1.94
N LYS A 43 12.06 3.37 -1.37
CA LYS A 43 10.88 2.57 -1.01
C LYS A 43 9.61 3.35 -1.30
N ALA A 44 8.52 2.64 -1.61
CA ALA A 44 7.20 3.25 -1.61
C ALA A 44 6.92 3.86 -0.23
N VAL A 45 6.29 5.03 -0.19
CA VAL A 45 5.83 5.60 1.07
C VAL A 45 4.79 4.66 1.67
N GLN A 46 5.13 4.06 2.81
CA GLN A 46 4.20 3.24 3.56
C GLN A 46 3.14 4.13 4.19
N LEU A 47 1.88 3.67 4.17
CA LEU A 47 0.84 4.30 4.97
C LEU A 47 1.28 4.22 6.43
N THR A 48 1.26 5.35 7.13
CA THR A 48 1.68 5.47 8.54
C THR A 48 0.72 4.82 9.53
N GLY A 49 -0.27 4.08 9.04
CA GLY A 49 -1.20 3.33 9.88
C GLY A 49 -0.50 2.12 10.47
N THR A 50 -0.49 2.02 11.80
CA THR A 50 -0.14 0.78 12.48
C THR A 50 -1.38 -0.12 12.56
N ILE A 51 -1.17 -1.43 12.70
CA ILE A 51 -2.26 -2.37 12.93
C ILE A 51 -3.04 -2.05 14.22
N ASP A 52 -2.39 -1.38 15.18
CA ASP A 52 -3.03 -0.92 16.42
C ASP A 52 -4.22 0.01 16.15
N GLY A 53 -4.15 0.82 15.09
CA GLY A 53 -5.27 1.68 14.67
C GLY A 53 -6.45 0.92 14.07
N PHE A 54 -6.25 -0.34 13.68
CA PHE A 54 -7.29 -1.22 13.15
C PHE A 54 -7.90 -2.12 14.25
N ILE A 55 -7.08 -2.55 15.21
CA ILE A 55 -7.54 -3.40 16.32
C ILE A 55 -8.62 -2.67 17.11
N GLY A 56 -9.79 -3.30 17.24
CA GLY A 56 -10.92 -2.72 17.98
C GLY A 56 -11.68 -1.61 17.25
N LEU A 57 -11.45 -1.39 15.94
CA LEU A 57 -12.17 -0.37 15.15
C LEU A 57 -13.70 -0.44 15.27
N LEU A 58 -14.24 -1.65 15.47
CA LEU A 58 -15.68 -1.91 15.62
C LEU A 58 -16.12 -2.10 17.08
N ALA A 59 -15.19 -2.04 18.05
CA ALA A 59 -15.51 -2.20 19.46
C ALA A 59 -16.52 -1.14 19.91
N GLY A 60 -17.58 -1.57 20.60
CA GLY A 60 -18.63 -0.69 21.09
C GLY A 60 -19.58 -0.13 20.03
N ARG A 61 -19.34 -0.37 18.72
CA ARG A 61 -20.23 0.11 17.64
C ARG A 61 -21.47 -0.75 17.48
N THR A 62 -21.43 -2.00 17.91
CA THR A 62 -22.58 -2.91 17.86
C THR A 62 -22.48 -3.96 18.97
N LYS A 63 -23.65 -4.42 19.44
CA LYS A 63 -23.78 -5.58 20.32
C LYS A 63 -24.08 -6.87 19.53
N LYS A 64 -24.29 -6.76 18.21
CA LYS A 64 -24.60 -7.91 17.35
C LYS A 64 -23.36 -8.79 17.23
N ALA A 65 -23.46 -10.02 17.72
CA ALA A 65 -22.55 -11.10 17.37
C ALA A 65 -23.19 -11.88 16.22
N ALA A 66 -22.61 -11.80 15.03
CA ALA A 66 -23.15 -12.47 13.85
C ALA A 66 -22.84 -13.98 13.90
N THR A 67 -23.80 -14.82 13.50
CA THR A 67 -23.53 -16.25 13.32
C THR A 67 -22.71 -16.49 12.04
N ILE A 68 -22.14 -17.69 11.90
CA ILE A 68 -21.39 -18.06 10.69
C ILE A 68 -22.28 -17.98 9.45
N GLU A 69 -23.56 -18.35 9.56
CA GLU A 69 -24.54 -18.26 8.50
C GLU A 69 -24.79 -16.82 8.07
N GLU A 70 -24.99 -15.90 9.02
CA GLU A 70 -25.15 -14.47 8.74
C GLU A 70 -23.90 -13.86 8.08
N ILE A 71 -22.70 -14.30 8.51
CA ILE A 71 -21.43 -13.87 7.91
C ILE A 71 -21.36 -14.35 6.46
N ASN A 72 -21.67 -15.62 6.20
CA ASN A 72 -21.64 -16.20 4.87
C ASN A 72 -22.65 -15.53 3.92
N GLU A 73 -23.86 -15.24 4.43
CA GLU A 73 -24.86 -14.49 3.66
C GLU A 73 -24.35 -13.08 3.32
N ALA A 74 -23.80 -12.36 4.29
CA ALA A 74 -23.26 -11.01 4.07
C ALA A 74 -22.10 -11.00 3.06
N ILE A 75 -21.21 -12.01 3.11
CA ILE A 75 -20.15 -12.20 2.10
C ILE A 75 -20.75 -12.39 0.71
N GLY A 76 -21.79 -13.24 0.59
CA GLY A 76 -22.47 -13.51 -0.67
C GLY A 76 -23.15 -12.26 -1.25
N GLN A 77 -23.86 -11.49 -0.43
CA GLN A 77 -24.49 -10.23 -0.86
C GLN A 77 -23.43 -9.20 -1.30
N GLY A 78 -22.34 -9.08 -0.53
CA GLY A 78 -21.22 -8.19 -0.84
C GLY A 78 -20.56 -8.52 -2.18
N TRP A 79 -20.31 -9.80 -2.46
CA TRP A 79 -19.78 -10.24 -3.76
C TRP A 79 -20.73 -9.93 -4.92
N ALA A 80 -22.03 -10.07 -4.70
CA ALA A 80 -23.06 -9.75 -5.70
C ALA A 80 -23.31 -8.24 -5.87
N GLY A 81 -22.60 -7.38 -5.12
CA GLY A 81 -22.78 -5.92 -5.15
C GLY A 81 -24.08 -5.43 -4.54
N LYS A 82 -24.78 -6.26 -3.77
CA LYS A 82 -26.02 -5.92 -3.06
C LYS A 82 -25.65 -5.32 -1.70
N LYS A 83 -26.21 -4.16 -1.38
CA LYS A 83 -25.98 -3.43 -0.11
C LYS A 83 -27.24 -3.38 0.72
#